data_AF-A0A0J6K5T0-F1
#
_entry.id   AF-A0A0J6K5T0-F1
#
_cell.length_a   1.000
_cell.length_b   1.000
_cell.length_c   1.000
_cell.angle_alpha   90.00
_cell.angle_beta   90.00
_cell.angle_gamma   90.00
#
_symmetry.space_group_name_H-M   'P 1'
#
loop_
_entity.id
_entity.type
_entity.pdbx_description
1 polymer ?
#
loop_
_entity_poly.entity_id
_entity_poly.type
_entity_poly.pdbx_seq_one_letter_code
_entity_poly.pdbx_strand_id
1 'polypeptide(L)'
;MRLLIDDVVDLLRFRVKPLDAYQYPRWQTLVFLILLGLVASADTAELGDNLTGRMLFMVLFTLAETLCFAAFIGLWLRFAKWEGRESLFGLVAVASGLQFIEPLTSWLPDDVALAVNAVLSIFGILVLVNALAVVSGIHRLRVALGVLLFAPVAMVLLAGALSLGSAAGWVDLPAGVADSARGAESSAPITGI
;
A
#
# COMPACT_ATOMS: atom_id res chain seq x y z
N MET A 1 20.08 3.76 3.28
CA MET A 1 19.39 2.66 3.98
C MET A 1 19.35 2.84 5.49
N ARG A 2 20.48 3.06 6.20
CA ARG A 2 20.45 3.29 7.65
C ARG A 2 19.49 4.39 8.08
N LEU A 3 19.51 5.53 7.37
CA LEU A 3 18.57 6.64 7.57
C LEU A 3 17.09 6.21 7.41
N LEU A 4 16.76 5.45 6.36
CA LEU A 4 15.39 4.94 6.16
C LEU A 4 14.92 4.07 7.32
N ILE A 5 15.75 3.15 7.80
CA ILE A 5 15.39 2.25 8.91
C ILE A 5 15.22 3.04 10.21
N ASP A 6 16.13 3.98 10.49
CA ASP A 6 16.03 4.87 11.64
C ASP A 6 14.73 5.70 11.57
N ASP A 7 14.36 6.17 10.37
CA ASP A 7 13.12 6.91 10.13
C ASP A 7 11.87 6.03 10.25
N VAL A 8 11.92 4.75 9.84
CA VAL A 8 10.84 3.78 10.12
C VAL A 8 10.64 3.67 11.63
N VAL A 9 11.72 3.43 12.38
CA VAL A 9 11.64 3.28 13.85
C VAL A 9 11.16 4.56 14.53
N ASP A 10 11.61 5.72 14.06
CA ASP A 10 11.14 7.01 14.57
C ASP A 10 9.64 7.19 14.31
N LEU A 11 9.14 6.88 13.10
CA LEU A 11 7.71 6.93 12.78
C LEU A 11 6.89 5.95 13.63
N LEU A 12 7.37 4.73 13.84
CA LEU A 12 6.73 3.75 14.73
C LEU A 12 6.68 4.24 16.19
N ARG A 13 7.54 5.17 16.59
CA ARG A 13 7.51 5.84 17.90
C ARG A 13 6.71 7.15 17.87
N PHE A 14 5.97 7.42 16.81
CA PHE A 14 5.25 8.67 16.54
C PHE A 14 6.16 9.92 16.51
N ARG A 15 7.47 9.75 16.27
CA ARG A 15 8.44 10.83 16.13
C ARG A 15 8.57 11.21 14.67
N VAL A 16 7.89 12.29 14.30
CA VAL A 16 7.81 12.74 12.90
C VAL A 16 8.80 13.88 12.69
N LYS A 17 9.72 13.70 11.73
CA LYS A 17 10.65 14.72 11.22
C LYS A 17 9.95 15.66 10.22
N PRO A 18 10.52 16.84 9.89
CA PRO A 18 10.01 17.69 8.80
C PRO A 18 10.05 16.96 7.45
N LEU A 19 9.23 17.41 6.48
CA LEU A 19 9.09 16.74 5.17
C LEU A 19 10.42 16.61 4.42
N ASP A 20 11.28 17.62 4.56
CA ASP A 20 12.59 17.73 3.93
C ASP A 20 13.48 16.52 4.30
N ALA A 21 13.31 15.97 5.51
CA ALA A 21 14.07 14.81 5.97
C ALA A 21 13.69 13.51 5.24
N TYR A 22 12.49 13.44 4.64
CA TYR A 22 12.02 12.28 3.88
C TYR A 22 12.30 12.40 2.38
N GLN A 23 13.05 13.40 1.94
CA GLN A 23 13.48 13.56 0.55
C GLN A 23 14.69 12.67 0.25
N TYR A 24 14.47 11.35 0.21
CA TYR A 24 15.52 10.38 -0.08
C TYR A 24 15.91 10.37 -1.57
N PRO A 25 17.15 9.94 -1.89
CA PRO A 25 17.49 9.57 -3.26
C PRO A 25 16.52 8.50 -3.79
N ARG A 26 15.95 8.72 -4.98
CA ARG A 26 14.90 7.85 -5.55
C ARG A 26 15.28 6.37 -5.56
N TRP A 27 16.55 6.05 -5.82
CA TRP A 27 17.04 4.68 -5.82
C TRP A 27 16.91 4.01 -4.43
N GLN A 28 17.09 4.74 -3.33
CA GLN A 28 16.95 4.19 -1.98
C GLN A 28 15.50 3.83 -1.69
N THR A 29 14.56 4.70 -2.05
CA THR A 29 13.13 4.45 -1.91
C THR A 29 12.68 3.29 -2.79
N LEU A 30 13.16 3.21 -4.03
CA LEU A 30 12.86 2.09 -4.93
C LEU A 30 13.35 0.76 -4.37
N VAL A 31 14.60 0.68 -3.92
CA VAL A 31 15.12 -0.57 -3.32
C VAL A 31 14.34 -0.93 -2.06
N PHE A 32 13.97 0.04 -1.23
CA PHE A 32 13.14 -0.20 -0.05
C PHE A 32 11.77 -0.80 -0.43
N LEU A 33 11.08 -0.22 -1.42
CA LEU A 33 9.79 -0.72 -1.89
C LEU A 33 9.89 -2.07 -2.61
N ILE A 34 11.01 -2.35 -3.28
CA ILE A 34 11.29 -3.68 -3.86
C ILE A 34 11.41 -4.71 -2.74
N LEU A 35 12.18 -4.43 -1.69
CA LEU A 35 12.30 -5.32 -0.54
C LEU A 35 10.95 -5.52 0.16
N LEU A 36 10.16 -4.45 0.28
CA LEU A 36 8.82 -4.50 0.84
C LEU A 36 7.89 -5.40 0.03
N GLY A 37 7.87 -5.24 -1.30
CA GLY A 37 7.06 -6.07 -2.19
C GLY A 37 7.49 -7.54 -2.22
N LEU A 38 8.80 -7.80 -2.10
CA LEU A 38 9.30 -9.17 -1.93
C LEU A 38 8.82 -9.79 -0.62
N VAL A 39 8.83 -9.02 0.46
CA VAL A 39 8.32 -9.47 1.76
C VAL A 39 6.81 -9.72 1.69
N ALA A 40 6.04 -8.82 1.09
CA ALA A 40 4.60 -8.98 0.88
C ALA A 40 4.28 -10.24 0.04
N SER A 41 5.14 -10.61 -0.91
CA SER A 41 4.93 -11.82 -1.71
C SER A 41 4.92 -13.12 -0.90
N ALA A 42 5.54 -13.14 0.28
CA ALA A 42 5.56 -14.32 1.14
C ALA A 42 4.15 -14.71 1.64
N ASP A 43 3.27 -13.73 1.85
CA ASP A 43 1.91 -13.93 2.37
C ASP A 43 0.88 -14.30 1.28
N THR A 44 1.34 -14.45 0.04
CA THR A 44 0.43 -14.47 -1.12
C THR A 44 0.30 -15.86 -1.74
N ALA A 45 0.51 -16.91 -0.92
CA ALA A 45 0.58 -18.32 -1.37
C ALA A 45 -0.61 -18.73 -2.26
N GLU A 46 -1.76 -18.12 -2.00
CA GLU A 46 -3.03 -18.34 -2.69
C GLU A 46 -3.05 -17.87 -4.15
N LEU A 47 -2.10 -17.02 -4.57
CA LEU A 47 -2.01 -16.44 -5.92
C LEU A 47 -1.35 -17.36 -6.96
N GLY A 48 -1.17 -18.64 -6.64
CA GLY A 48 -0.64 -19.67 -7.55
C GLY A 48 0.80 -20.10 -7.27
N ASP A 49 1.28 -21.10 -8.01
CA ASP A 49 2.58 -21.75 -7.78
C ASP A 49 3.77 -21.02 -8.45
N ASN A 50 3.50 -20.03 -9.32
CA ASN A 50 4.52 -19.25 -10.01
C ASN A 50 5.18 -18.23 -9.06
N LEU A 51 6.13 -18.69 -8.25
CA LEU A 51 6.83 -17.87 -7.26
C LEU A 51 7.45 -16.60 -7.87
N THR A 52 8.13 -16.72 -9.01
CA THR A 52 8.78 -15.59 -9.68
C THR A 52 7.76 -14.57 -10.18
N GLY A 53 6.66 -15.04 -10.77
CA GLY A 53 5.55 -14.19 -11.22
C GLY A 53 4.92 -13.43 -10.07
N ARG A 54 4.66 -14.11 -8.95
CA ARG A 54 4.08 -13.51 -7.73
C ARG A 54 4.99 -12.48 -7.08
N MET A 55 6.30 -12.75 -7.00
CA MET A 55 7.28 -11.79 -6.52
C MET A 55 7.30 -10.52 -7.38
N LEU A 56 7.38 -10.68 -8.71
CA LEU A 56 7.38 -9.54 -9.62
C LEU A 56 6.07 -8.75 -9.53
N PHE A 57 4.94 -9.44 -9.48
CA PHE A 57 3.62 -8.86 -9.30
C PHE A 57 3.56 -8.00 -8.04
N MET A 58 3.96 -8.55 -6.89
CA MET A 58 3.90 -7.84 -5.60
C MET A 58 4.85 -6.64 -5.55
N VAL A 59 6.05 -6.75 -6.11
CA VAL A 59 6.97 -5.62 -6.23
C VAL A 59 6.37 -4.49 -7.06
N LEU A 60 5.84 -4.81 -8.24
CA LEU A 60 5.23 -3.81 -9.12
C LEU A 60 3.97 -3.21 -8.52
N PHE A 61 3.13 -4.03 -7.90
CA PHE A 61 1.92 -3.59 -7.22
C PHE A 61 2.25 -2.66 -6.05
N THR A 62 3.20 -3.04 -5.18
CA THR A 62 3.65 -2.22 -4.04
C THR A 62 4.17 -0.85 -4.50
N LEU A 63 4.96 -0.83 -5.58
CA LEU A 63 5.44 0.41 -6.19
C LEU A 63 4.30 1.28 -6.73
N ALA A 64 3.38 0.68 -7.49
CA ALA A 64 2.25 1.37 -8.10
C ALA A 64 1.28 1.90 -7.03
N GLU A 65 0.96 1.10 -6.02
CA GLU A 65 0.09 1.46 -4.90
C GLU A 65 0.70 2.59 -4.08
N THR A 66 1.97 2.49 -3.70
CA THR A 66 2.67 3.55 -2.95
C THR A 66 2.68 4.86 -3.73
N LEU A 67 2.95 4.81 -5.04
CA LEU A 67 2.97 6.00 -5.90
C LEU A 67 1.56 6.59 -6.04
N CYS A 68 0.57 5.75 -6.30
CA CYS A 68 -0.83 6.14 -6.44
C CYS A 68 -1.33 6.79 -5.15
N PHE A 69 -1.05 6.17 -4.00
CA PHE A 69 -1.40 6.70 -2.69
C PHE A 69 -0.72 8.06 -2.43
N ALA A 70 0.60 8.15 -2.66
CA ALA A 70 1.34 9.40 -2.46
C ALA A 70 0.80 10.54 -3.33
N ALA A 71 0.43 10.26 -4.59
CA ALA A 71 -0.18 11.22 -5.49
C ALA A 71 -1.60 11.61 -5.03
N PHE A 72 -2.42 10.62 -4.68
CA PHE A 72 -3.79 10.81 -4.21
C PHE A 72 -3.83 11.64 -2.94
N ILE A 73 -3.03 11.28 -1.92
CA ILE A 73 -3.02 11.98 -0.65
C ILE A 73 -2.43 13.39 -0.80
N GLY A 74 -1.42 13.56 -1.67
CA GLY A 74 -0.91 14.88 -2.02
C GLY A 74 -1.99 15.78 -2.63
N LEU A 75 -2.80 15.25 -3.54
CA LEU A 75 -3.93 15.97 -4.12
C LEU A 75 -5.03 16.26 -3.07
N TRP A 76 -5.37 15.28 -2.23
CA TRP A 76 -6.33 15.43 -1.14
C TRP A 76 -5.94 16.55 -0.18
N LEU A 77 -4.66 16.60 0.21
CA LEU A 77 -4.12 17.63 1.09
C LEU A 77 -4.10 19.00 0.40
N ARG A 78 -3.88 19.07 -0.91
CA ARG A 78 -4.00 20.33 -1.67
C ARG A 78 -5.42 20.91 -1.61
N PHE A 79 -6.47 20.07 -1.65
CA PHE A 79 -7.84 20.52 -1.39
C PHE A 79 -8.04 21.04 0.04
N ALA A 80 -7.15 20.69 0.97
CA ALA A 80 -7.11 21.21 2.33
C ALA A 80 -6.27 22.50 2.47
N LYS A 81 -5.86 23.12 1.35
CA LYS A 81 -4.95 24.27 1.31
C LYS A 81 -3.55 23.98 1.85
N TRP A 82 -3.10 22.73 1.77
CA TRP A 82 -1.70 22.42 2.03
C TRP A 82 -0.82 23.00 0.92
N GLU A 83 0.15 23.84 1.30
CA GLU A 83 1.05 24.56 0.39
C GLU A 83 2.38 23.83 0.16
N GLY A 84 2.56 22.64 0.74
CA GLY A 84 3.78 21.86 0.57
C GLY A 84 4.03 21.53 -0.90
N ARG A 85 5.20 21.95 -1.40
CA ARG A 85 5.66 21.66 -2.76
C ARG A 85 6.42 20.34 -2.86
N GLU A 86 6.85 19.80 -1.73
CA GLU A 86 7.68 18.61 -1.70
C GLU A 86 6.86 17.32 -1.88
N SER A 87 7.55 16.25 -2.27
CA SER A 87 6.89 14.96 -2.50
C SER A 87 6.66 14.22 -1.19
N LEU A 88 5.45 13.69 -1.01
CA LEU A 88 5.10 12.81 0.12
C LEU A 88 5.58 11.37 -0.09
N PHE A 89 6.11 11.04 -1.27
CA PHE A 89 6.45 9.67 -1.65
C PHE A 89 7.43 9.00 -0.69
N GLY A 90 8.49 9.71 -0.27
CA GLY A 90 9.46 9.16 0.68
C GLY A 90 8.85 8.91 2.06
N LEU A 91 8.01 9.82 2.55
CA LEU A 91 7.30 9.66 3.81
C LEU A 91 6.35 8.46 3.78
N VAL A 92 5.57 8.34 2.71
CA VAL A 92 4.66 7.19 2.52
C VAL A 92 5.43 5.89 2.49
N ALA A 93 6.52 5.82 1.70
CA ALA A 93 7.32 4.62 1.61
C ALA A 93 7.86 4.18 2.97
N VAL A 94 8.40 5.11 3.77
CA VAL A 94 8.89 4.81 5.13
C VAL A 94 7.76 4.42 6.08
N ALA A 95 6.59 5.05 5.97
CA ALA A 95 5.42 4.70 6.78
C ALA A 95 4.94 3.25 6.50
N SER A 96 5.12 2.74 5.28
CA SER A 96 4.84 1.34 4.94
C SER A 96 5.85 0.35 5.54
N GLY A 97 6.94 0.82 6.16
CA GLY A 97 7.96 -0.03 6.76
C GLY A 97 7.48 -0.94 7.88
N LEU A 98 6.29 -0.68 8.45
CA LEU A 98 5.65 -1.60 9.41
C LEU A 98 5.40 -2.99 8.82
N GLN A 99 5.17 -3.10 7.50
CA GLN A 99 4.93 -4.39 6.84
C GLN A 99 6.12 -5.35 6.95
N PHE A 100 7.33 -4.87 7.24
CA PHE A 100 8.46 -5.77 7.55
C PHE A 100 8.28 -6.57 8.84
N ILE A 101 7.35 -6.16 9.71
CA ILE A 101 7.04 -6.84 10.96
C ILE A 101 5.96 -7.92 10.74
N GLU A 102 5.10 -7.78 9.73
CA GLU A 102 4.01 -8.72 9.43
C GLU A 102 4.50 -10.17 9.23
N PRO A 103 5.59 -10.47 8.50
CA PRO A 103 6.08 -11.84 8.38
C PRO A 103 6.47 -12.49 9.71
N LEU A 104 6.81 -11.70 10.73
CA LEU A 104 7.16 -12.24 12.05
C LEU A 104 5.94 -12.80 12.77
N THR A 105 4.72 -12.47 12.33
CA THR A 105 3.49 -13.03 12.92
C THR A 105 3.24 -14.46 12.51
N SER A 106 3.90 -14.96 11.44
CA SER A 106 3.87 -16.37 11.05
C SER A 106 4.44 -17.33 12.10
N TRP A 107 5.15 -16.82 13.11
CA TRP A 107 5.70 -17.61 14.22
C TRP A 107 4.72 -17.72 15.40
N LEU A 108 3.58 -17.02 15.35
CA LEU A 108 2.53 -17.06 16.35
C LEU A 108 1.46 -18.09 15.97
N PRO A 109 0.70 -18.61 16.96
CA PRO A 109 -0.51 -19.39 16.67
C PRO A 109 -1.51 -18.58 15.85
N ASP A 110 -2.27 -19.22 14.95
CA ASP A 110 -3.14 -18.56 13.96
C ASP A 110 -4.10 -17.52 14.58
N ASP A 111 -4.76 -17.83 15.70
CA ASP A 111 -5.67 -16.90 16.38
C ASP A 111 -4.96 -15.63 16.86
N VAL A 112 -3.71 -15.79 17.31
CA VAL A 112 -2.86 -14.68 17.79
C VAL A 112 -2.30 -13.91 16.60
N ALA A 113 -1.89 -14.59 15.54
CA ALA A 113 -1.39 -13.96 14.31
C ALA A 113 -2.47 -13.06 13.68
N LEU A 114 -3.72 -13.53 13.61
CA LEU A 114 -4.85 -12.74 13.10
C LEU A 114 -5.07 -11.46 13.94
N ALA A 115 -5.10 -11.60 15.28
CA ALA A 115 -5.29 -10.47 16.17
C ALA A 115 -4.13 -9.46 16.08
N VAL A 116 -2.89 -9.95 16.04
CA VAL A 116 -1.69 -9.11 15.91
C VAL A 116 -1.66 -8.40 14.56
N ASN A 117 -1.98 -9.08 13.46
CA ASN A 117 -2.08 -8.47 12.13
C ASN A 117 -3.11 -7.34 12.11
N ALA A 118 -4.30 -7.56 12.68
CA ALA A 118 -5.32 -6.51 12.79
C ALA A 118 -4.82 -5.28 13.60
N VAL A 119 -4.15 -5.52 14.73
CA VAL A 119 -3.55 -4.45 15.54
C VAL A 119 -2.45 -3.72 14.78
N LEU A 120 -1.58 -4.43 14.06
CA LEU A 120 -0.53 -3.85 13.22
C LEU A 120 -1.12 -3.00 12.09
N SER A 121 -2.17 -3.45 11.42
CA SER A 121 -2.83 -2.65 10.38
C SER A 121 -3.41 -1.35 10.95
N ILE A 122 -4.11 -1.40 12.08
CA ILE A 122 -4.63 -0.20 12.75
C ILE A 122 -3.46 0.72 13.15
N PHE A 123 -2.40 0.15 13.71
CA PHE A 123 -1.22 0.90 14.12
C PHE A 123 -0.52 1.58 12.94
N GLY A 124 -0.36 0.89 11.81
CA GLY A 124 0.20 1.45 10.59
C GLY A 124 -0.62 2.63 10.07
N ILE A 125 -1.95 2.52 10.07
CA ILE A 125 -2.85 3.63 9.71
C ILE A 125 -2.65 4.81 10.67
N LEU A 126 -2.58 4.57 11.98
CA LEU A 126 -2.38 5.63 12.97
C LEU A 126 -1.03 6.34 12.79
N VAL A 127 0.04 5.58 12.54
CA VAL A 127 1.38 6.13 12.25
C VAL A 127 1.34 7.00 10.99
N LEU A 128 0.76 6.48 9.91
CA LEU A 128 0.65 7.19 8.64
C LEU A 128 -0.17 8.48 8.76
N VAL A 129 -1.34 8.40 9.41
CA VAL A 129 -2.21 9.57 9.65
C VAL A 129 -1.50 10.60 10.53
N ASN A 130 -0.81 10.17 11.59
CA ASN A 130 -0.05 11.08 12.44
C ASN A 130 1.09 11.75 11.66
N ALA A 131 1.85 10.99 10.87
CA ALA A 131 2.95 11.51 10.08
C ALA A 131 2.48 12.54 9.06
N LEU A 132 1.45 12.22 8.29
CA LEU A 132 0.86 13.13 7.32
C LEU A 132 0.27 14.37 7.98
N ALA A 133 -0.42 14.24 9.13
CA ALA A 133 -0.99 15.38 9.84
C ALA A 133 0.08 16.32 10.39
N VAL A 134 1.16 15.77 10.99
CA VAL A 134 2.26 16.58 11.53
C VAL A 134 3.00 17.31 10.41
N VAL A 135 3.28 16.63 9.30
CA VAL A 135 4.03 17.22 8.18
C VAL A 135 3.20 18.24 7.40
N SER A 136 1.90 17.98 7.21
CA SER A 136 1.04 18.88 6.45
C SER A 136 0.46 20.04 7.28
N GLY A 137 0.48 19.94 8.61
CA GLY A 137 -0.22 20.86 9.51
C GLY A 137 -1.75 20.76 9.44
N ILE A 138 -2.29 19.79 8.71
CA ILE A 138 -3.74 19.58 8.53
C ILE A 138 -4.30 18.75 9.69
N HIS A 139 -5.55 19.01 10.07
CA HIS A 139 -6.25 18.29 11.13
C HIS A 139 -6.31 16.77 10.86
N ARG A 140 -5.96 15.96 11.87
CA ARG A 140 -5.85 14.49 11.80
C ARG A 140 -7.07 13.81 11.21
N LEU A 141 -8.29 14.27 11.54
CA LEU A 141 -9.53 13.68 11.01
C LEU A 141 -9.62 13.82 9.50
N ARG A 142 -9.18 14.96 8.94
CA ARG A 142 -9.23 15.20 7.49
C ARG A 142 -8.19 14.36 6.76
N VAL A 143 -7.03 14.15 7.38
CA VAL A 143 -6.01 13.22 6.88
C VAL A 143 -6.54 11.79 6.91
N ALA A 144 -7.12 11.35 8.03
CA ALA A 144 -7.73 10.03 8.18
C ALA A 144 -8.82 9.78 7.14
N LEU A 145 -9.70 10.76 6.90
CA LEU A 145 -10.69 10.67 5.83
C LEU A 145 -10.06 10.50 4.45
N GLY A 146 -8.95 11.19 4.17
CA GLY A 146 -8.19 10.98 2.93
C GLY A 146 -7.64 9.56 2.82
N VAL A 147 -7.01 9.06 3.88
CA VAL A 147 -6.50 7.67 3.92
C VAL A 147 -7.63 6.67 3.69
N LEU A 148 -8.79 6.85 4.32
CA LEU A 148 -9.96 5.99 4.14
C LEU A 148 -10.56 6.09 2.73
N LEU A 149 -10.60 7.30 2.15
CA LEU A 149 -11.12 7.52 0.80
C LEU A 149 -10.21 6.90 -0.28
N PHE A 150 -8.96 6.59 0.04
CA PHE A 150 -8.11 5.84 -0.86
C PHE A 150 -8.50 4.36 -0.99
N ALA A 151 -9.19 3.77 0.00
CA ALA A 151 -9.59 2.35 -0.05
C ALA A 151 -10.31 1.93 -1.35
N PRO A 152 -11.33 2.65 -1.86
CA PRO A 152 -11.95 2.31 -3.15
C PRO A 152 -10.97 2.45 -4.34
N VAL A 153 -10.06 3.41 -4.29
CA VAL A 153 -9.02 3.57 -5.33
C VAL A 153 -8.05 2.39 -5.31
N ALA A 154 -7.64 1.96 -4.11
CA ALA A 154 -6.80 0.78 -3.92
C ALA A 154 -7.49 -0.48 -4.43
N MET A 155 -8.79 -0.66 -4.19
CA MET A 155 -9.57 -1.80 -4.70
C MET A 155 -9.57 -1.85 -6.23
N VAL A 156 -9.79 -0.71 -6.90
CA VAL A 156 -9.74 -0.63 -8.37
C VAL A 156 -8.33 -0.92 -8.89
N LEU A 157 -7.31 -0.36 -8.22
CA LEU A 157 -5.91 -0.60 -8.56
C LEU A 157 -5.55 -2.09 -8.43
N LEU A 158 -5.96 -2.75 -7.34
CA LEU A 158 -5.75 -4.16 -7.10
C LEU A 158 -6.48 -5.02 -8.15
N ALA A 159 -7.74 -4.74 -8.43
CA ALA A 159 -8.51 -5.46 -9.44
C ALA A 159 -7.84 -5.35 -10.83
N GLY A 160 -7.41 -4.15 -11.21
CA GLY A 160 -6.68 -3.92 -12.46
C GLY A 160 -5.33 -4.64 -12.48
N ALA A 161 -4.58 -4.59 -11.38
CA ALA A 161 -3.31 -5.28 -11.25
C ALA A 161 -3.48 -6.79 -11.37
N LEU A 162 -4.43 -7.39 -10.64
CA LEU A 162 -4.72 -8.83 -10.69
C LEU A 162 -5.14 -9.27 -12.10
N SER A 163 -5.96 -8.48 -12.80
CA SER A 163 -6.34 -8.75 -14.19
C SER A 163 -5.11 -8.79 -15.12
N LEU A 164 -4.18 -7.84 -14.95
CA LEU A 164 -2.94 -7.80 -15.74
C LEU A 164 -1.99 -8.94 -15.37
N GLY A 165 -1.83 -9.22 -14.07
CA GLY A 165 -1.00 -10.30 -13.56
C GLY A 165 -1.48 -11.67 -14.03
N SER A 166 -2.81 -11.88 -14.07
CA SER A 166 -3.40 -13.10 -14.62
C SER A 166 -3.24 -13.20 -16.12
N ALA A 167 -3.49 -12.12 -16.88
CA ALA A 167 -3.25 -12.09 -18.32
C ALA A 167 -1.79 -12.37 -18.70
N ALA A 168 -0.83 -11.97 -17.85
CA ALA A 168 0.59 -12.24 -18.02
C ALA A 168 1.04 -13.63 -17.52
N GLY A 169 0.15 -14.42 -16.91
CA GLY A 169 0.48 -15.72 -16.31
C GLY A 169 1.35 -15.64 -15.06
N TRP A 170 1.36 -14.49 -14.38
CA TRP A 170 2.14 -14.27 -13.16
C TRP A 170 1.39 -14.71 -11.90
N VAL A 171 0.05 -14.60 -11.91
CA VAL A 171 -0.84 -14.84 -10.78
C VAL A 171 -2.11 -15.56 -11.24
N ASP A 172 -2.58 -16.51 -10.45
CA ASP A 172 -3.86 -17.17 -10.67
C ASP A 172 -4.98 -16.44 -9.91
N LEU A 173 -6.05 -16.10 -10.62
CA LEU A 173 -7.25 -15.54 -10.00
C LEU A 173 -8.06 -16.67 -9.35
N PRO A 174 -8.40 -16.60 -8.05
CA PRO A 174 -9.30 -17.55 -7.44
C PRO A 174 -10.67 -17.50 -8.15
N ALA A 175 -11.30 -18.67 -8.32
CA ALA A 175 -12.45 -18.87 -9.21
C ALA A 175 -13.61 -17.86 -9.04
N GLY A 176 -13.86 -17.36 -7.82
CA GLY A 176 -14.94 -16.40 -7.54
C GLY A 176 -14.74 -14.98 -8.12
N VAL A 177 -13.50 -14.55 -8.37
CA VAL A 177 -13.19 -13.22 -8.94
C VAL A 177 -13.29 -13.24 -10.47
N ALA A 178 -12.87 -14.33 -11.10
CA ALA A 178 -12.96 -14.53 -12.54
C ALA A 178 -14.42 -14.60 -13.04
N ASP A 179 -15.31 -15.19 -12.24
CA ASP A 179 -16.73 -15.31 -12.57
C ASP A 179 -17.48 -13.97 -12.42
N SER A 180 -17.06 -13.12 -11.47
CA SER A 180 -17.62 -11.78 -11.29
C SER A 180 -17.25 -10.84 -12.46
N ALA A 181 -16.05 -10.98 -13.02
CA ALA A 181 -15.60 -10.23 -14.20
C ALA A 181 -16.34 -10.67 -15.48
N ARG A 182 -16.61 -11.97 -15.65
CA ARG A 182 -17.39 -12.49 -16.79
C ARG A 182 -18.90 -12.23 -16.66
N GLY A 183 -19.43 -12.21 -15.44
CA GLY A 183 -20.84 -11.89 -15.18
C GLY A 183 -21.20 -10.43 -15.51
N ALA A 184 -20.25 -9.51 -15.39
CA ALA A 184 -20.44 -8.10 -15.79
C ALA A 184 -20.51 -7.94 -17.32
N GLU A 185 -19.78 -8.72 -18.11
CA GLU A 185 -19.90 -8.74 -19.58
C GLU A 185 -21.22 -9.35 -20.06
N SER A 186 -21.77 -10.35 -19.34
CA SER A 186 -23.05 -10.99 -19.69
C SER A 186 -24.28 -10.14 -19.37
N SER A 187 -24.13 -9.02 -18.64
CA SER A 187 -25.25 -8.17 -18.18
C SER A 187 -25.49 -6.94 -19.06
N ALA A 188 -24.74 -6.77 -20.16
CA ALA A 188 -25.07 -5.76 -21.17
C ALA A 188 -26.37 -6.19 -21.87
N PRO A 189 -27.47 -5.40 -21.81
CA PRO A 189 -28.68 -5.76 -22.51
C PRO A 189 -28.40 -5.76 -24.01
N ILE A 190 -28.69 -6.88 -24.66
CA ILE A 190 -28.80 -6.95 -26.12
C ILE A 190 -29.96 -6.02 -26.50
N THR A 191 -29.66 -4.77 -26.84
CA THR A 191 -30.58 -3.92 -27.60
C THR A 191 -30.64 -4.50 -29.01
N GLY A 192 -31.67 -5.30 -29.29
CA GLY A 192 -31.84 -5.93 -30.59
C GLY A 192 -33.26 -6.45 -30.82
N ILE A 193 -34.02 -5.64 -31.59
CA ILE A 193 -35.31 -5.86 -32.27
C ILE A 193 -36.56 -5.56 -31.44
#